data_AF-A0A2A4TP25-F1
#
_entry.id   AF-A0A2A4TP25-F1
#
_cell.length_a   1.000
_cell.length_b   1.000
_cell.length_c   1.000
_cell.angle_alpha   90.00
_cell.angle_beta   90.00
_cell.angle_gamma   90.00
#
_symmetry.space_group_name_H-M   'P 1'
#
loop_
_entity.id
_entity.type
_entity.pdbx_description
1 polymer ?
#
loop_
_entity_poly.entity_id
_entity_poly.type
_entity_poly.pdbx_seq_one_letter_code
_entity_poly.pdbx_strand_id
1 'polypeptide(L)' 'MYYTGTEPGKPIRVSDVPEVTSVNLLRTGELVDYSYKDGVLIIPNPDAGPDRQHEIIEVKF' A
#
# COMPACT_ATOMS: atom_id res chain seq x y z
N MET A 1 1.21 8.47 -9.97
CA MET A 1 1.85 9.23 -8.88
C MET A 1 2.70 8.24 -8.09
N TYR A 2 3.97 8.56 -7.84
CA TYR A 2 4.86 7.73 -7.02
C TYR A 2 5.07 8.46 -5.69
N TYR A 3 4.70 7.83 -4.57
CA TYR A 3 4.89 8.39 -3.24
C TYR A 3 6.27 7.98 -2.71
N THR A 4 7.16 8.97 -2.52
CA THR A 4 8.50 8.74 -1.97
C THR A 4 8.44 8.71 -0.45
N GLY A 5 8.47 7.50 0.11
CA GLY A 5 8.92 7.23 1.47
C GLY A 5 7.87 7.28 2.56
N THR A 6 7.38 6.10 2.96
CA THR A 6 6.90 5.89 4.33
C THR A 6 8.06 5.52 5.23
N GLU A 7 8.09 6.08 6.45
CA GLU A 7 9.02 5.60 7.47
C GLU A 7 8.76 4.12 7.78
N PRO A 8 9.80 3.31 8.02
CA PRO A 8 9.65 1.92 8.43
C PRO A 8 8.70 1.79 9.63
N GLY A 9 7.71 0.90 9.53
CA GLY A 9 6.70 0.66 10.57
C GLY A 9 5.53 1.65 10.62
N LYS A 10 5.52 2.73 9.82
CA LYS A 10 4.34 3.61 9.71
C LYS A 10 3.45 3.21 8.52
N PRO A 11 2.11 3.25 8.68
CA PRO A 11 1.19 2.94 7.59
C PRO A 11 1.33 3.92 6.42
N ILE A 12 1.10 3.42 5.22
CA ILE A 12 1.04 4.18 3.97
C ILE A 12 -0.34 4.81 3.87
N ARG A 13 -0.38 6.13 3.78
CA ARG A 13 -1.62 6.91 3.62
C ARG A 13 -1.64 7.57 2.26
N VAL A 14 -2.67 7.30 1.48
CA VAL A 14 -2.93 7.89 0.17
C VAL A 14 -4.28 8.60 0.22
N SER A 15 -4.32 9.88 -0.14
CA SER A 15 -5.55 10.69 -0.11
C SER A 15 -6.00 11.02 -1.54
N ASP A 16 -7.26 11.42 -1.68
CA ASP A 16 -7.89 11.78 -2.96
C ASP A 16 -7.85 10.65 -4.00
N VAL A 17 -8.03 9.41 -3.55
CA VAL A 17 -8.07 8.23 -4.43
C VAL A 17 -9.52 7.82 -4.75
N PRO A 18 -9.80 7.33 -5.98
CA PRO A 18 -11.08 6.70 -6.30
C PRO A 18 -11.37 5.49 -5.40
N GLU A 19 -12.60 4.98 -5.46
CA GLU A 19 -12.98 3.77 -4.73
C GLU A 19 -12.01 2.62 -5.06
N VAL A 20 -11.43 2.03 -4.02
CA VAL A 20 -10.39 1.01 -4.13
C VAL A 20 -11.03 -0.36 -4.18
N THR A 21 -10.72 -1.15 -5.20
CA THR A 21 -11.23 -2.52 -5.37
C THR A 21 -10.25 -3.58 -4.90
N SER A 22 -8.94 -3.34 -5.01
CA SER A 22 -7.92 -4.25 -4.45
C SER A 22 -6.58 -3.55 -4.20
N VAL A 23 -5.84 -4.10 -3.23
CA VAL A 23 -4.46 -3.70 -2.90
C VAL A 23 -3.65 -4.98 -2.81
N ASN A 24 -2.59 -5.11 -3.61
CA ASN A 24 -1.75 -6.32 -3.66
C ASN A 24 -0.26 -5.97 -3.61
N LEU A 25 0.56 -6.85 -3.03
CA LEU A 25 2.00 -6.79 -3.22
C LEU A 25 2.33 -7.13 -4.67
N LEU A 26 3.05 -6.25 -5.36
CA LEU A 26 3.39 -6.45 -6.77
C LEU A 26 4.32 -7.67 -6.96
N ARG A 27 5.18 -7.96 -5.97
CA ARG A 27 6.15 -9.07 -6.02
C ARG A 27 5.48 -10.44 -5.92
N THR A 28 4.53 -10.61 -5.00
CA THR A 28 3.91 -11.91 -4.71
C THR A 28 2.50 -12.06 -5.26
N GLY A 29 1.82 -10.95 -5.56
CA GLY A 29 0.40 -10.92 -5.86
C GLY A 29 -0.49 -11.14 -4.62
N GLU A 30 0.09 -11.20 -3.42
CA GLU A 30 -0.66 -11.37 -2.18
C GLU A 30 -1.51 -10.13 -1.90
N LEU A 31 -2.74 -10.37 -1.44
CA LEU A 31 -3.64 -9.33 -0.98
C LEU A 31 -3.07 -8.69 0.28
N VAL A 32 -3.11 -7.36 0.33
CA VAL A 32 -2.71 -6.58 1.49
C VAL A 32 -3.97 -6.03 2.14
N ASP A 33 -4.12 -6.24 3.45
CA ASP A 33 -5.20 -5.61 4.21
C ASP A 33 -5.13 -4.10 4.07
N TYR A 34 -6.26 -3.44 3.91
CA TYR A 34 -6.32 -1.97 3.84
C TYR A 34 -7.60 -1.44 4.47
N SER A 35 -7.58 -0.17 4.84
CA SER A 35 -8.76 0.59 5.23
C SER A 35 -8.99 1.71 4.23
N TYR A 36 -10.20 1.80 3.69
CA TYR A 36 -10.62 2.89 2.83
C TYR A 36 -11.80 3.63 3.46
N LYS A 37 -11.66 4.95 3.62
CA LYS A 37 -12.71 5.80 4.16
C LYS A 37 -12.60 7.21 3.58
N ASP A 38 -13.70 7.74 3.07
CA ASP A 38 -13.83 9.13 2.60
C ASP A 38 -12.71 9.56 1.62
N GLY A 39 -12.38 8.72 0.62
CA GLY A 39 -11.32 9.02 -0.36
C GLY A 39 -9.89 8.84 0.16
N VAL A 40 -9.73 8.30 1.38
CA VAL A 40 -8.44 8.03 2.00
C VAL A 40 -8.22 6.52 2.12
N LEU A 41 -7.16 6.06 1.47
CA LEU A 41 -6.63 4.70 1.58
C LEU A 41 -5.51 4.66 2.62
N ILE A 42 -5.63 3.74 3.57
CA ILE A 42 -4.62 3.45 4.59
C ILE A 42 -4.21 2.00 4.43
N ILE A 43 -2.94 1.78 4.13
CA ILE A 43 -2.33 0.47 3.99
C ILE A 43 -1.33 0.30 5.15
N PRO A 44 -1.43 -0.74 5.99
CA PRO A 44 -0.40 -1.02 6.97
C PRO A 44 0.94 -1.25 6.25
N ASN A 45 2.05 -0.89 6.90
CA ASN A 45 3.35 -1.13 6.29
C ASN A 45 3.57 -2.65 6.19
N PRO A 46 3.67 -3.24 4.98
CA PRO A 46 3.95 -4.65 4.87
C PRO A 46 5.35 -4.93 5.42
N ASP A 47 5.55 -6.12 5.98
CA ASP A 47 6.88 -6.56 6.39
C ASP A 47 7.83 -6.49 5.17
N ALA A 48 9.05 -6.01 5.41
CA ALA A 48 10.05 -6.00 4.36
C ALA A 48 10.29 -7.44 3.88
N GLY A 49 10.29 -7.63 2.56
CA GLY A 49 10.58 -8.92 1.94
C GLY A 49 11.94 -9.49 2.37
N PRO A 50 12.24 -10.75 2.01
CA PRO A 50 13.45 -11.44 2.44
C PRO A 50 14.76 -10.73 2.06
N ASP A 51 14.71 -9.82 1.08
CA ASP A 51 15.83 -9.00 0.62
C ASP A 51 15.98 -7.67 1.38
N ARG A 52 15.06 -7.34 2.30
CA ARG A 52 14.97 -6.08 3.04
C ARG A 52 14.91 -4.84 2.14
N GLN A 53 14.42 -4.98 0.90
CA GLN A 53 14.30 -3.89 -0.05
C GLN A 53 12.90 -3.25 -0.02
N HIS A 54 12.74 -2.17 -0.79
CA HIS A 54 11.48 -1.48 -0.98
C HIS A 54 10.45 -2.42 -1.61
N GLU A 55 9.32 -2.63 -0.93
CA GLU A 55 8.17 -3.35 -1.48
C GLU A 55 7.32 -2.40 -2.33
N ILE A 56 6.76 -2.93 -3.42
CA ILE A 56 5.89 -2.18 -4.33
C ILE A 56 4.46 -2.70 -4.16
N ILE A 57 3.52 -1.78 -4.01
CA ILE A 57 2.09 -2.10 -3.84
C ILE A 57 1.33 -1.68 -5.09
N GLU A 58 0.55 -2.60 -5.65
CA GLU A 58 -0.42 -2.34 -6.72
C GLU A 58 -1.77 -1.99 -6.09
N VAL A 59 -2.36 -0.86 -6.50
CA VAL A 59 -3.71 -0.45 -6.10
C VAL A 59 -4.59 -0.42 -7.35
N LYS A 60 -5.74 -1.09 -7.30
CA LYS A 60 -6.76 -1.06 -8.35
C LYS A 60 -7.98 -0.29 -7.87
N PHE A 61 -8.56 0.45 -8.82
CA PHE A 61 -9.79 1.22 -8.67
C PHE A 61 -10.85 0.52 -9.50
#